data_AF-A0A3G9I2D6-F1
#
_entry.id   AF-A0A3G9I2D6-F1
#
_cell.length_a   1.000
_cell.length_b   1.000
_cell.length_c   1.000
_cell.angle_alpha   90.00
_cell.angle_beta   90.00
_cell.angle_gamma   90.00
#
_symmetry.space_group_name_H-M   'P 1'
#
loop_
_entity.id
_entity.type
_entity.pdbx_description
1 polymer ?
#
loop_
_entity_poly.entity_id
_entity_poly.type
_entity_poly.pdbx_seq_one_letter_code
_entity_poly.pdbx_strand_id
1 'polypeptide(L)' 'MKPRWIRVRKRRTQRDPEGVLQAGLLVFSATCGATLLLAACNGG' A
#
# COMPACT_ATOMS: atom_id res chain seq x y z
N MET A 1 3.95 10.95 -26.10
CA MET A 1 5.05 10.21 -25.44
C MET A 1 4.76 10.07 -23.94
N LYS A 2 5.00 8.89 -23.31
CA LYS A 2 4.83 8.74 -21.85
C LYS A 2 6.01 9.38 -21.09
N PRO A 3 5.75 10.20 -20.05
CA PRO A 3 6.79 10.90 -19.32
C PRO A 3 7.76 9.93 -18.63
N ARG A 4 9.04 10.36 -18.48
CA ARG A 4 10.16 9.50 -18.03
C ARG A 4 9.88 8.82 -16.69
N TRP A 5 9.25 9.53 -15.74
CA TRP A 5 8.95 9.02 -14.40
C TRP A 5 8.01 7.80 -14.41
N ILE A 6 6.99 7.79 -15.28
CA ILE A 6 6.06 6.65 -15.40
C ILE A 6 6.80 5.41 -15.93
N ARG A 7 7.72 5.58 -16.89
CA ARG A 7 8.52 4.47 -17.43
C ARG A 7 9.46 3.87 -16.39
N VAL A 8 10.08 4.71 -15.55
CA VAL A 8 10.94 4.26 -14.44
C VAL A 8 10.13 3.53 -13.38
N ARG A 9 8.98 4.10 -12.98
CA ARG A 9 8.07 3.46 -12.01
C ARG A 9 7.60 2.10 -12.50
N LYS A 10 7.17 2.02 -13.77
CA LYS A 10 6.74 0.75 -14.39
C LYS A 10 7.86 -0.31 -14.39
N ARG A 11 9.12 0.07 -14.69
CA ARG A 11 10.27 -0.86 -14.60
C ARG A 11 10.59 -1.31 -13.18
N ARG A 12 10.44 -0.42 -12.18
CA ARG A 12 10.65 -0.80 -10.77
C ARG A 12 9.55 -1.74 -10.28
N THR A 13 8.29 -1.40 -10.54
CA THR A 13 7.13 -2.26 -10.22
C THR A 13 7.20 -3.61 -10.92
N GLN A 14 7.72 -3.69 -12.16
CA GLN A 14 7.90 -4.97 -12.84
C GLN A 14 9.03 -5.83 -12.28
N ARG A 15 10.05 -5.22 -11.66
CA ARG A 15 11.19 -5.94 -11.07
C ARG A 15 10.88 -6.48 -9.67
N ASP A 16 9.89 -5.91 -9.00
CA ASP A 16 9.51 -6.28 -7.64
C ASP A 16 7.99 -6.24 -7.44
N PRO A 17 7.25 -7.17 -8.07
CA PRO A 17 5.80 -7.26 -7.89
C PRO A 17 5.44 -7.70 -6.46
N GLU A 18 6.25 -8.55 -5.85
CA GLU A 18 6.06 -9.07 -4.50
C GLU A 18 6.23 -7.97 -3.45
N GLY A 19 7.26 -7.12 -3.54
CA GLY A 19 7.44 -5.99 -2.64
C GLY A 19 6.31 -4.96 -2.73
N VAL A 20 5.72 -4.77 -3.91
CA VAL A 20 4.54 -3.93 -4.09
C VAL A 20 3.30 -4.54 -3.42
N LEU A 21 3.11 -5.85 -3.57
CA LEU A 21 2.01 -6.57 -2.92
C LEU A 21 2.16 -6.55 -1.39
N GLN A 22 3.36 -6.83 -0.89
CA GLN A 22 3.67 -6.81 0.54
C GLN A 22 3.46 -5.42 1.15
N ALA A 23 3.94 -4.36 0.50
CA ALA A 23 3.69 -2.99 0.94
C ALA A 23 2.19 -2.65 0.95
N GLY A 24 1.45 -3.08 -0.08
CA GLY A 24 0.00 -2.92 -0.15
C GLY A 24 -0.72 -3.62 0.99
N LEU A 25 -0.33 -4.86 1.30
CA LEU A 25 -0.91 -5.66 2.37
C LEU A 25 -0.63 -5.07 3.76
N LEU A 26 0.58 -4.55 3.97
CA LEU A 26 0.97 -3.86 5.20
C LEU A 26 0.14 -2.59 5.42
N VAL A 27 0.00 -1.76 4.39
CA VAL A 27 -0.80 -0.52 4.47
C VAL A 27 -2.27 -0.86 4.70
N PHE A 28 -2.81 -1.85 4.00
CA PHE A 28 -4.18 -2.30 4.19
C PHE A 28 -4.43 -2.78 5.63
N SER A 29 -3.57 -3.67 6.12
CA SER A 29 -3.66 -4.22 7.48
C SER A 29 -3.55 -3.14 8.55
N ALA A 30 -2.61 -2.19 8.39
CA ALA A 30 -2.46 -1.06 9.30
C ALA A 30 -3.71 -0.16 9.31
N THR A 31 -4.30 0.09 8.14
CA THR A 31 -5.50 0.93 8.02
C THR A 31 -6.71 0.26 8.65
N CYS A 32 -6.92 -1.03 8.40
CA CYS A 32 -7.98 -1.82 9.03
C CYS A 32 -7.78 -1.91 10.55
N GLY A 33 -6.56 -2.20 11.01
CA GLY A 33 -6.22 -2.24 12.43
C GLY A 33 -6.47 -0.91 13.13
N ALA A 34 -6.07 0.21 12.52
CA ALA A 34 -6.34 1.55 13.03
C ALA A 34 -7.84 1.85 13.09
N THR A 35 -8.60 1.44 12.07
CA THR A 35 -10.06 1.64 12.02
C THR A 35 -10.77 0.83 13.11
N LEU A 36 -10.36 -0.42 13.32
CA LEU A 36 -10.88 -1.28 14.39
C LEU A 36 -10.52 -0.74 15.78
N LEU A 37 -9.28 -0.28 15.96
CA LEU A 37 -8.84 0.38 17.20
C LEU A 37 -9.66 1.64 17.48
N LEU A 38 -9.87 2.49 16.48
CA LEU A 38 -10.71 3.68 16.59
C LEU A 38 -12.16 3.32 16.94
N ALA A 39 -12.72 2.27 16.33
CA ALA A 39 -14.07 1.80 16.65
C ALA A 39 -14.15 1.26 18.09
N ALA A 40 -13.14 0.49 18.54
CA ALA A 40 -13.06 -0.02 19.90
C ALA A 40 -12.86 1.10 20.93
N CYS A 41 -12.08 2.14 20.61
CA CYS A 41 -11.87 3.29 21.48
C CYS A 41 -13.06 4.25 21.54
N ASN A 42 -13.95 4.26 20.54
CA ASN A 42 -15.13 5.13 20.50
C ASN A 42 -16.45 4.42 20.87
N GLY A 43 -16.40 3.13 21.19
CA GLY A 43 -17.60 2.30 21.40
C GLY A 43 -17.54 1.36 22.61
N GLY A 44 -16.74 1.69 23.62
CA GLY A 44 -16.68 0.99 24.92
C GLY A 44 -17.14 1.87 26.07
#